data_AF-A0A6J6WML6-F1
#
_entry.id   AF-A0A6J6WML6-F1
#
_cell.length_a   1.000
_cell.length_b   1.000
_cell.length_c   1.000
_cell.angle_alpha   90.00
_cell.angle_beta   90.00
_cell.angle_gamma   90.00
#
_symmetry.space_group_name_H-M   'P 1'
#
loop_
_entity.id
_entity.type
_entity.pdbx_description
1 polymer ?
#
loop_
_entity_poly.entity_id
_entity_poly.type
_entity_poly.pdbx_seq_one_letter_code
_entity_poly.pdbx_strand_id
1 'polypeptide(L)'
;MASTNQFRAINLVLMARRVLTLIICLTLPVIFAPTAAAEEYFQSETRFWVDCSLGSRTTDCVQSIEFSDPTKEKRDANGELDYSSIAWIKTTPKLNSKFVYKKTAYAMSDFENMDGKTCESTPNNADFLHDACYTASGLLPDGRDLVFRVMIGSSGPFFNIYQWVDQGVQRTWDRGDWIAQTVPDGSTWRITLKSKSLAQNAGAITSNMKNPYISFGRSTDDDLLTYIQGTVYPNQWQCLSPNKPNATPSERVELCKDPESYAETASTGFSIDVMPYVFQFEKLRGYTPGGIFVSGPTGSLGQVQYDKEQGVLTVPMSGPHFLFDRKTLNKGWMEVSIKGDIIRKAFSLEPKNAGQVAKVEISYVEGKADIASYATRYIADLDTFEIRAYNFGFSAPLLRIKLTPPKSTQSNSKNAPSKSTSITCVKGKTVKTIKGNPPKCPAGYKKK
;
A
#
# COMPACT_ATOMS: atom_id res chain seq x y z
N MET A 1 -37.86 79.48 -4.45
CA MET A 1 -36.54 79.13 -5.01
C MET A 1 -36.71 77.77 -5.67
N ALA A 2 -37.13 77.70 -6.94
CA ALA A 2 -36.29 77.67 -8.15
C ALA A 2 -35.22 76.56 -8.10
N SER A 3 -35.04 75.65 -9.06
CA SER A 3 -35.75 75.31 -10.32
C SER A 3 -35.03 74.10 -10.96
N THR A 4 -35.79 73.19 -11.61
CA THR A 4 -35.53 72.49 -12.91
C THR A 4 -34.27 71.64 -13.13
N ASN A 5 -34.16 70.64 -14.02
CA ASN A 5 -34.96 69.75 -14.90
C ASN A 5 -33.88 68.85 -15.58
N GLN A 6 -34.07 67.61 -16.08
CA GLN A 6 -34.87 67.10 -17.21
C GLN A 6 -34.78 65.54 -17.14
N PHE A 7 -35.81 64.69 -17.22
CA PHE A 7 -36.87 64.39 -18.21
C PHE A 7 -36.56 63.28 -19.24
N ARG A 8 -37.59 62.42 -19.42
CA ARG A 8 -37.91 61.36 -20.44
C ARG A 8 -37.51 59.92 -20.06
N ALA A 9 -38.37 58.92 -19.80
CA ALA A 9 -39.75 58.58 -20.21
C ALA A 9 -39.88 58.37 -21.75
N ILE A 10 -40.33 57.25 -22.36
CA ILE A 10 -41.40 56.28 -22.05
C ILE A 10 -41.29 54.99 -22.93
N ASN A 11 -41.86 53.90 -22.40
CA ASN A 11 -42.32 52.58 -22.91
C ASN A 11 -42.86 52.48 -24.37
N LEU A 12 -42.56 51.39 -25.11
CA LEU A 12 -43.28 50.10 -25.27
C LEU A 12 -44.57 50.15 -26.14
N VAL A 13 -44.68 49.25 -27.14
CA VAL A 13 -45.82 48.36 -27.50
C VAL A 13 -45.92 48.02 -29.02
N LEU A 14 -46.20 46.72 -29.26
CA LEU A 14 -46.56 45.92 -30.45
C LEU A 14 -47.45 46.54 -31.56
N MET A 15 -47.25 46.13 -32.84
CA MET A 15 -48.12 45.16 -33.59
C MET A 15 -47.91 45.14 -35.14
N ALA A 16 -47.86 43.91 -35.70
CA ALA A 16 -48.49 43.38 -36.94
C ALA A 16 -47.99 43.64 -38.42
N ARG A 17 -47.57 42.51 -39.05
CA ARG A 17 -47.91 41.89 -40.38
C ARG A 17 -47.51 42.51 -41.76
N ARG A 18 -46.84 41.68 -42.59
CA ARG A 18 -47.12 41.27 -44.02
C ARG A 18 -45.96 40.34 -44.52
N VAL A 19 -46.11 39.02 -44.72
CA VAL A 19 -46.65 38.20 -45.86
C VAL A 19 -45.70 37.99 -47.06
N LEU A 20 -45.39 36.68 -47.28
CA LEU A 20 -45.00 35.91 -48.48
C LEU A 20 -43.62 36.05 -49.16
N THR A 21 -42.81 34.97 -49.09
CA THR A 21 -42.16 34.40 -50.28
C THR A 21 -41.96 32.89 -50.09
N LEU A 22 -42.52 32.10 -50.99
CA LEU A 22 -42.38 30.64 -51.07
C LEU A 22 -41.34 30.37 -52.18
N ILE A 23 -40.20 29.74 -51.87
CA ILE A 23 -39.28 29.19 -52.88
C ILE A 23 -38.98 27.73 -52.52
N ILE A 24 -39.10 26.91 -53.55
CA ILE A 24 -39.19 25.46 -53.58
C ILE A 24 -37.80 24.81 -53.69
N CYS A 25 -37.65 23.70 -52.96
CA CYS A 25 -36.76 22.53 -53.12
C CYS A 25 -35.27 22.68 -53.45
N LEU A 26 -34.45 22.23 -52.49
CA LEU A 26 -33.32 21.33 -52.73
C LEU A 26 -33.03 20.54 -51.43
N THR A 27 -33.77 19.45 -51.20
CA THR A 27 -33.45 18.50 -50.12
C THR A 27 -32.40 17.52 -50.63
N LEU A 28 -31.13 17.87 -50.44
CA LEU A 28 -30.06 16.88 -50.34
C LEU A 28 -30.31 16.06 -49.07
N PRO A 29 -30.28 14.71 -49.11
CA PRO A 29 -30.21 13.94 -47.88
C PRO A 29 -28.87 14.25 -47.23
N VAL A 30 -28.90 14.99 -46.11
CA VAL A 30 -27.78 15.02 -45.18
C VAL A 30 -27.67 13.59 -44.67
N ILE A 31 -26.72 12.84 -45.24
CA ILE A 31 -26.25 11.60 -44.64
C ILE A 31 -25.65 12.04 -43.31
N PHE A 32 -26.42 11.90 -42.24
CA PHE A 32 -25.85 11.89 -40.91
C PHE A 32 -24.90 10.70 -40.89
N ALA A 33 -23.60 10.98 -40.92
CA ALA A 33 -22.62 10.04 -40.40
C ALA A 33 -23.14 9.59 -39.03
N PRO A 34 -23.07 8.30 -38.68
CA PRO A 34 -23.47 7.86 -37.35
C PRO A 34 -22.74 8.75 -36.36
N THR A 35 -23.51 9.48 -35.56
CA THR A 35 -23.01 10.22 -34.42
C THR A 35 -22.15 9.24 -33.65
N ALA A 36 -20.83 9.42 -33.69
CA ALA A 36 -19.93 8.79 -32.75
C ALA A 36 -20.56 9.06 -31.38
N ALA A 37 -20.99 7.99 -30.71
CA ALA A 37 -21.55 8.09 -29.38
C ALA A 37 -20.60 8.99 -28.58
N ALA A 38 -21.12 10.10 -28.07
CA ALA A 38 -20.34 11.05 -27.30
C ALA A 38 -19.62 10.24 -26.21
N GLU A 39 -18.29 10.12 -26.33
CA GLU A 39 -17.47 9.57 -25.26
C GLU A 39 -17.82 10.38 -24.02
N GLU A 40 -18.46 9.70 -23.09
CA GLU A 40 -19.07 10.31 -21.92
C GLU A 40 -17.93 10.81 -21.02
N TYR A 41 -17.49 12.04 -21.27
CA TYR A 41 -16.34 12.67 -20.65
C TYR A 41 -16.44 12.59 -19.12
N PHE A 42 -15.59 11.77 -18.51
CA PHE A 42 -15.38 11.79 -17.07
C PHE A 42 -14.13 12.64 -16.79
N GLN A 43 -14.31 13.87 -16.31
CA GLN A 43 -13.20 14.62 -15.74
C GLN A 43 -12.60 13.84 -14.58
N SER A 44 -11.28 13.66 -14.59
CA SER A 44 -10.52 13.10 -13.48
C SER A 44 -10.54 14.10 -12.31
N GLU A 45 -11.22 13.77 -11.21
CA GLU A 45 -11.24 14.62 -10.02
C GLU A 45 -9.90 14.60 -9.24
N THR A 46 -8.97 13.69 -9.56
CA THR A 46 -7.60 13.76 -9.03
C THR A 46 -6.55 13.97 -10.12
N ARG A 47 -5.57 14.84 -9.85
CA ARG A 47 -4.48 15.17 -10.80
C ARG A 47 -3.54 14.02 -11.09
N PHE A 48 -3.59 12.93 -10.32
CA PHE A 48 -2.57 11.89 -10.35
C PHE A 48 -3.11 10.52 -10.76
N TRP A 49 -4.36 10.19 -10.41
CA TRP A 49 -4.90 8.85 -10.61
C TRP A 49 -6.35 8.88 -11.10
N VAL A 50 -6.63 8.10 -12.15
CA VAL A 50 -8.00 7.90 -12.63
C VAL A 50 -8.59 6.69 -11.90
N ASP A 51 -9.82 6.86 -11.41
CA ASP A 51 -10.58 5.89 -10.64
C ASP A 51 -10.64 4.49 -11.28
N CYS A 52 -9.91 3.53 -10.70
CA CYS A 52 -10.04 2.12 -11.07
C CYS A 52 -11.30 1.54 -10.42
N SER A 53 -12.39 1.44 -11.17
CA SER A 53 -13.61 0.73 -10.74
C SER A 53 -13.82 -0.56 -11.53
N LEU A 54 -14.78 -1.40 -11.11
CA LEU A 54 -15.16 -2.61 -11.84
C LEU A 54 -15.78 -2.26 -13.19
N GLY A 55 -15.00 -2.38 -14.28
CA GLY A 55 -15.50 -2.44 -15.66
C GLY A 55 -16.34 -1.25 -16.16
N SER A 56 -16.52 -0.19 -15.37
CA SER A 56 -17.32 0.98 -15.75
C SER A 56 -16.59 1.90 -16.73
N ARG A 57 -15.27 1.74 -16.83
CA ARG A 57 -14.41 2.40 -17.81
C ARG A 57 -13.59 1.36 -18.56
N THR A 58 -13.47 1.56 -19.85
CA THR A 58 -12.62 0.75 -20.73
C THR A 58 -11.14 1.10 -20.58
N THR A 59 -10.79 2.23 -19.97
CA THR A 59 -9.42 2.74 -19.84
C THR A 59 -8.74 2.35 -18.53
N ASP A 60 -9.37 2.67 -17.39
CA ASP A 60 -8.83 2.45 -16.04
C ASP A 60 -9.81 1.63 -15.19
N CYS A 61 -9.42 0.42 -14.78
CA CYS A 61 -10.30 -0.49 -14.05
C CYS A 61 -9.58 -1.55 -13.20
N VAL A 62 -10.30 -2.12 -12.23
CA VAL A 62 -9.89 -3.39 -11.61
C VAL A 62 -10.23 -4.51 -12.57
N GLN A 63 -9.20 -5.13 -13.16
CA GLN A 63 -9.36 -6.23 -14.12
C GLN A 63 -9.70 -7.53 -13.41
N SER A 64 -9.05 -7.81 -12.28
CA SER A 64 -9.33 -8.99 -11.46
C SER A 64 -8.77 -8.84 -10.05
N ILE A 65 -9.37 -9.56 -9.12
CA ILE A 65 -8.80 -9.86 -7.82
C ILE A 65 -8.68 -11.38 -7.73
N GLU A 66 -7.50 -11.83 -7.33
CA GLU A 66 -7.13 -13.24 -7.25
C GLU A 66 -6.57 -13.52 -5.87
N PHE A 67 -6.73 -14.77 -5.42
CA PHE A 67 -6.17 -15.26 -4.18
C PHE A 67 -5.58 -16.65 -4.37
N SER A 68 -4.79 -17.09 -3.41
CA SER A 68 -4.35 -18.49 -3.30
C SER A 68 -4.68 -19.04 -1.93
N ASP A 69 -4.89 -20.36 -1.92
CA ASP A 69 -4.98 -21.17 -0.71
C ASP A 69 -3.57 -21.31 -0.10
N PRO A 70 -3.33 -20.78 1.12
CA PRO A 70 -2.03 -20.84 1.77
C PRO A 70 -1.50 -22.26 1.96
N THR A 71 -2.40 -23.25 2.06
CA THR A 71 -2.04 -24.64 2.27
C THR A 71 -1.45 -25.29 1.01
N LYS A 72 -1.65 -24.67 -0.16
CA LYS A 72 -1.13 -25.12 -1.46
C LYS A 72 0.11 -24.36 -1.91
N GLU A 73 0.45 -23.27 -1.23
CA GLU A 73 1.67 -22.51 -1.46
C GLU A 73 2.89 -23.24 -0.93
N LYS A 74 4.00 -23.18 -1.67
CA LYS A 74 5.29 -23.67 -1.19
C LYS A 74 6.04 -22.54 -0.50
N ARG A 75 6.62 -22.86 0.65
CA ARG A 75 7.49 -21.95 1.41
C ARG A 75 8.79 -22.67 1.74
N ASP A 76 9.88 -21.91 1.79
CA ASP A 76 11.18 -22.45 2.21
C ASP A 76 11.27 -22.60 3.74
N ALA A 77 12.42 -23.06 4.23
CA ALA A 77 12.66 -23.25 5.67
C ALA A 77 12.57 -21.95 6.50
N ASN A 78 12.68 -20.79 5.87
CA ASN A 78 12.57 -19.48 6.50
C ASN A 78 11.15 -18.89 6.35
N GLY A 79 10.22 -19.65 5.76
CA GLY A 79 8.84 -19.23 5.53
C GLY A 79 8.66 -18.36 4.28
N GLU A 80 9.70 -18.22 3.45
CA GLU A 80 9.67 -17.39 2.26
C GLU A 80 8.86 -18.04 1.14
N LEU A 81 8.00 -17.26 0.50
CA LEU A 81 7.11 -17.73 -0.55
C LEU A 81 7.88 -18.07 -1.82
N ASP A 82 7.65 -19.27 -2.35
CA ASP A 82 7.96 -19.61 -3.74
C ASP A 82 6.83 -19.06 -4.62
N TYR A 83 7.08 -17.92 -5.25
CA TYR A 83 6.10 -17.24 -6.10
C TYR A 83 5.65 -18.09 -7.30
N SER A 84 6.46 -19.03 -7.77
CA SER A 84 6.10 -19.92 -8.87
C SER A 84 5.10 -21.00 -8.46
N SER A 85 4.98 -21.27 -7.16
CA SER A 85 4.05 -22.25 -6.61
C SER A 85 2.62 -21.75 -6.47
N ILE A 86 2.38 -20.44 -6.66
CA ILE A 86 1.07 -19.83 -6.40
C ILE A 86 0.07 -20.27 -7.47
N ALA A 87 -0.93 -21.04 -7.07
CA ALA A 87 -2.09 -21.35 -7.88
C ALA A 87 -3.20 -20.31 -7.63
N TRP A 88 -3.36 -19.40 -8.59
CA TRP A 88 -4.33 -18.31 -8.49
C TRP A 88 -5.77 -18.76 -8.73
N ILE A 89 -6.63 -18.40 -7.80
CA ILE A 89 -8.08 -18.55 -7.87
C ILE A 89 -8.66 -17.15 -8.08
N LYS A 90 -9.37 -16.96 -9.19
CA LYS A 90 -10.03 -15.68 -9.49
C LYS A 90 -11.26 -15.51 -8.62
N THR A 91 -11.38 -14.33 -8.03
CA THR A 91 -12.64 -13.91 -7.41
C THR A 91 -13.63 -13.52 -8.49
N THR A 92 -14.91 -13.78 -8.21
CA THR A 92 -15.98 -13.32 -9.09
C THR A 92 -16.46 -11.97 -8.59
N PRO A 93 -16.30 -10.88 -9.35
CA PRO A 93 -16.98 -9.64 -9.02
C PRO A 93 -18.48 -9.87 -9.17
N LYS A 94 -19.25 -9.60 -8.12
CA LYS A 94 -20.71 -9.61 -8.21
C LYS A 94 -21.16 -8.17 -8.35
N LEU A 95 -21.55 -7.80 -9.58
CA LEU A 95 -22.31 -6.57 -9.83
C LEU A 95 -23.58 -6.66 -9.00
N ASN A 96 -23.63 -5.92 -7.90
CA ASN A 96 -24.84 -5.85 -7.10
C ASN A 96 -25.80 -4.87 -7.80
N SER A 97 -26.89 -5.42 -8.32
CA SER A 97 -27.94 -4.72 -9.08
C SER A 97 -28.69 -3.67 -8.24
N LYS A 98 -28.47 -3.63 -6.93
CA LYS A 98 -29.01 -2.61 -6.02
C LYS A 98 -28.12 -1.37 -5.89
N PHE A 99 -26.94 -1.35 -6.50
CA PHE A 99 -26.07 -0.16 -6.52
C PHE A 99 -26.22 0.64 -7.81
N VAL A 100 -26.32 1.96 -7.65
CA VAL A 100 -26.00 2.91 -8.72
C VAL A 100 -24.51 3.23 -8.60
N TYR A 101 -23.69 2.63 -9.48
CA TYR A 101 -22.27 2.95 -9.58
C TYR A 101 -22.15 4.42 -10.00
N LYS A 102 -21.80 5.29 -9.05
CA LYS A 102 -21.89 6.73 -9.26
C LYS A 102 -20.81 7.21 -10.24
N LYS A 103 -21.25 8.10 -11.14
CA LYS A 103 -20.38 9.04 -11.84
C LYS A 103 -19.82 10.12 -10.89
N THR A 104 -20.42 10.35 -9.71
CA THR A 104 -19.94 11.23 -8.61
C THR A 104 -20.87 11.15 -7.37
N ALA A 105 -20.29 11.11 -6.16
CA ALA A 105 -20.77 11.43 -4.78
C ALA A 105 -22.20 11.05 -4.27
N TYR A 106 -22.28 10.36 -3.10
CA TYR A 106 -23.37 9.76 -2.27
C TYR A 106 -24.73 10.52 -2.08
N ALA A 107 -25.87 9.99 -1.58
CA ALA A 107 -26.23 9.02 -0.50
C ALA A 107 -27.36 8.03 -0.96
N MET A 108 -27.96 7.07 -0.24
CA MET A 108 -28.03 6.64 1.16
C MET A 108 -28.64 5.20 1.09
N SER A 109 -28.75 4.45 2.16
CA SER A 109 -30.10 4.50 2.74
C SER A 109 -30.10 5.16 4.12
N ASP A 110 -28.91 5.49 4.61
CA ASP A 110 -28.52 5.65 6.02
C ASP A 110 -28.91 4.46 6.91
N PHE A 111 -29.12 3.31 6.23
CA PHE A 111 -28.83 1.93 6.61
C PHE A 111 -29.60 1.31 7.77
N GLU A 112 -30.35 0.25 7.43
CA GLU A 112 -30.63 -0.87 8.33
C GLU A 112 -30.38 -2.20 7.62
N ASN A 113 -29.95 -3.17 8.40
CA ASN A 113 -29.16 -4.29 7.94
C ASN A 113 -29.58 -5.53 8.78
N MET A 114 -30.28 -6.59 8.28
CA MET A 114 -30.21 -7.99 8.84
C MET A 114 -30.30 -9.12 7.77
N ASP A 115 -29.79 -10.34 8.09
CA ASP A 115 -29.48 -11.53 7.23
C ASP A 115 -30.24 -11.72 5.90
N GLY A 116 -29.53 -12.18 4.85
CA GLY A 116 -29.98 -12.08 3.45
C GLY A 116 -29.48 -10.82 2.73
N LYS A 117 -28.45 -10.20 3.32
CA LYS A 117 -27.93 -8.88 2.97
C LYS A 117 -27.02 -8.88 1.76
N THR A 118 -27.34 -7.98 0.85
CA THR A 118 -26.40 -7.43 -0.11
C THR A 118 -25.27 -6.70 0.60
N CYS A 119 -24.02 -6.78 0.11
CA CYS A 119 -22.98 -5.83 0.51
C CYS A 119 -23.54 -4.41 0.36
N GLU A 120 -23.41 -3.55 1.37
CA GLU A 120 -23.89 -2.16 1.34
C GLU A 120 -22.69 -1.21 1.41
N SER A 121 -22.44 -0.42 0.36
CA SER A 121 -21.37 0.58 0.33
C SER A 121 -21.53 1.56 1.50
N THR A 122 -20.44 1.86 2.19
CA THR A 122 -20.43 2.79 3.33
C THR A 122 -20.46 4.22 2.82
N PRO A 123 -21.33 5.12 3.31
CA PRO A 123 -21.25 6.52 2.94
C PRO A 123 -20.01 7.15 3.55
N ASN A 124 -19.33 7.93 2.72
CA ASN A 124 -18.58 9.13 3.08
C ASN A 124 -18.11 9.22 4.54
N ASN A 125 -16.90 8.73 4.78
CA ASN A 125 -15.94 9.48 5.56
C ASN A 125 -14.56 9.31 4.90
N ALA A 126 -14.23 10.29 4.06
CA ALA A 126 -12.96 10.52 3.38
C ALA A 126 -12.64 9.66 2.14
N ASP A 127 -12.18 10.35 1.08
CA ASP A 127 -11.19 9.94 0.07
C ASP A 127 -11.41 8.66 -0.80
N PHE A 128 -12.48 7.88 -0.60
CA PHE A 128 -12.75 6.63 -1.34
C PHE A 128 -13.84 6.78 -2.39
N LEU A 129 -13.51 6.43 -3.64
CA LEU A 129 -14.31 6.78 -4.81
C LEU A 129 -15.14 5.60 -5.34
N HIS A 130 -14.71 4.34 -5.14
CA HIS A 130 -15.48 3.17 -5.56
C HIS A 130 -15.32 1.94 -4.65
N ASP A 131 -16.46 1.39 -4.23
CA ASP A 131 -16.56 0.10 -3.55
C ASP A 131 -17.05 -0.98 -4.52
N ALA A 132 -16.37 -2.11 -4.53
CA ALA A 132 -16.77 -3.28 -5.31
C ALA A 132 -16.83 -4.52 -4.41
N CYS A 133 -17.86 -5.35 -4.62
CA CYS A 133 -17.99 -6.62 -3.90
C CYS A 133 -17.50 -7.81 -4.70
N TYR A 134 -16.72 -8.64 -4.02
CA TYR A 134 -16.07 -9.81 -4.58
C TYR A 134 -16.44 -11.04 -3.77
N THR A 135 -16.61 -12.14 -4.48
CA THR A 135 -16.78 -13.47 -3.89
C THR A 135 -15.55 -14.31 -4.20
N ALA A 136 -14.87 -14.76 -3.14
CA ALA A 136 -13.80 -15.74 -3.21
C ALA A 136 -14.37 -17.11 -2.80
N SER A 137 -14.70 -17.92 -3.80
CA SER A 137 -15.42 -19.18 -3.55
C SER A 137 -14.57 -20.21 -2.82
N GLY A 138 -15.16 -20.83 -1.79
CA GLY A 138 -14.53 -21.87 -0.99
C GLY A 138 -13.27 -21.48 -0.21
N LEU A 139 -12.99 -20.19 -0.03
CA LEU A 139 -11.77 -19.71 0.64
C LEU A 139 -11.85 -19.84 2.18
N LEU A 140 -13.05 -19.92 2.76
CA LEU A 140 -13.16 -20.08 4.21
C LEU A 140 -12.73 -21.50 4.64
N PRO A 141 -12.22 -21.68 5.88
CA PRO A 141 -11.76 -22.99 6.36
C PRO A 141 -12.83 -24.10 6.34
N ASP A 142 -14.11 -23.72 6.39
CA ASP A 142 -15.26 -24.63 6.31
C ASP A 142 -15.76 -24.86 4.87
N GLY A 143 -15.04 -24.35 3.87
CA GLY A 143 -15.37 -24.47 2.45
C GLY A 143 -16.46 -23.51 1.96
N ARG A 144 -16.93 -22.57 2.79
CA ARG A 144 -17.85 -21.52 2.35
C ARG A 144 -17.12 -20.42 1.57
N ASP A 145 -17.92 -19.64 0.84
CA ASP A 145 -17.45 -18.47 0.11
C ASP A 145 -17.08 -17.34 1.08
N LEU A 146 -15.94 -16.69 0.83
CA LEU A 146 -15.58 -15.41 1.45
C LEU A 146 -16.21 -14.28 0.63
N VAL A 147 -16.92 -13.36 1.31
CA VAL A 147 -17.44 -12.13 0.71
C VAL A 147 -16.71 -10.94 1.29
N PHE A 148 -16.16 -10.11 0.42
CA PHE A 148 -15.39 -8.94 0.81
C PHE A 148 -15.58 -7.79 -0.17
N ARG A 149 -15.32 -6.58 0.34
CA ARG A 149 -15.27 -5.34 -0.41
C ARG A 149 -13.84 -4.93 -0.66
N VAL A 150 -13.60 -4.32 -1.82
CA VAL A 150 -12.41 -3.51 -2.07
C VAL A 150 -12.85 -2.10 -2.34
N MET A 151 -12.32 -1.19 -1.55
CA MET A 151 -12.48 0.26 -1.67
C MET A 151 -11.25 0.79 -2.37
N ILE A 152 -11.44 1.51 -3.46
CA ILE A 152 -10.37 2.17 -4.20
C ILE A 152 -10.63 3.66 -4.20
N GLY A 153 -9.59 4.42 -3.91
CA GLY A 153 -9.69 5.87 -3.83
C GLY A 153 -8.36 6.56 -3.91
N SER A 154 -8.39 7.81 -3.50
CA SER A 154 -7.24 8.69 -3.57
C SER A 154 -7.31 9.72 -2.46
N SER A 155 -6.29 9.74 -1.61
CA SER A 155 -6.07 10.80 -0.63
C SER A 155 -4.94 11.70 -1.10
N GLY A 156 -5.27 12.95 -1.49
CA GLY A 156 -4.28 13.87 -2.08
C GLY A 156 -3.61 13.27 -3.33
N PRO A 157 -2.27 13.11 -3.37
CA PRO A 157 -1.59 12.46 -4.48
C PRO A 157 -1.56 10.94 -4.40
N PHE A 158 -1.96 10.32 -3.30
CA PHE A 158 -1.88 8.88 -3.13
C PHE A 158 -3.04 8.17 -3.84
N PHE A 159 -2.78 6.96 -4.34
CA PHE A 159 -3.82 6.02 -4.79
C PHE A 159 -3.89 4.89 -3.77
N ASN A 160 -5.07 4.60 -3.26
CA ASN A 160 -5.23 3.71 -2.13
C ASN A 160 -6.20 2.56 -2.45
N ILE A 161 -5.88 1.37 -1.95
CA ILE A 161 -6.66 0.15 -2.09
C ILE A 161 -6.85 -0.43 -0.69
N TYR A 162 -8.09 -0.45 -0.21
CA TYR A 162 -8.44 -0.98 1.09
C TYR A 162 -9.38 -2.17 0.93
N GLN A 163 -9.15 -3.21 1.71
CA GLN A 163 -9.99 -4.39 1.73
C GLN A 163 -10.77 -4.44 3.05
N TRP A 164 -12.09 -4.56 2.94
CA TRP A 164 -13.01 -4.76 4.07
C TRP A 164 -13.72 -6.11 3.93
N VAL A 165 -13.91 -6.85 5.01
CA VAL A 165 -14.55 -8.19 4.97
C VAL A 165 -15.96 -8.12 5.53
N ASP A 166 -16.92 -8.66 4.79
CA ASP A 166 -18.35 -8.71 5.16
C ASP A 166 -18.84 -10.09 5.60
N GLN A 167 -18.14 -11.11 5.14
CA GLN A 167 -18.35 -12.48 5.58
C GLN A 167 -17.01 -13.18 5.52
N GLY A 168 -16.34 -13.25 6.66
CA GLY A 168 -14.99 -13.79 6.81
C GLY A 168 -14.85 -14.78 7.95
N VAL A 169 -13.59 -15.09 8.25
CA VAL A 169 -13.24 -15.79 9.49
C VAL A 169 -13.59 -14.86 10.65
N GLN A 170 -14.51 -15.28 11.50
CA GLN A 170 -14.84 -14.54 12.71
C GLN A 170 -13.69 -14.69 13.71
N ARG A 171 -13.19 -13.55 14.19
CA ARG A 171 -12.12 -13.49 15.18
C ARG A 171 -12.63 -12.72 16.40
N THR A 172 -12.48 -13.32 17.57
CA THR A 172 -12.74 -12.67 18.86
C THR A 172 -11.51 -11.84 19.24
N TRP A 173 -11.32 -10.72 18.54
CA TRP A 173 -10.33 -9.70 18.85
C TRP A 173 -11.07 -8.54 19.50
N ASP A 174 -10.88 -8.41 20.81
CA ASP A 174 -11.84 -7.79 21.72
C ASP A 174 -12.08 -6.29 21.45
N ARG A 175 -13.31 -5.95 21.02
CA ARG A 175 -13.89 -4.60 21.04
C ARG A 175 -15.31 -4.71 21.56
N GLY A 176 -15.50 -5.31 22.73
CA GLY A 176 -16.82 -5.50 23.34
C GLY A 176 -17.74 -6.32 22.42
N ASP A 177 -18.85 -5.72 21.98
CA ASP A 177 -19.87 -6.38 21.15
C ASP A 177 -19.49 -6.55 19.67
N TRP A 178 -18.31 -6.09 19.26
CA TRP A 178 -17.85 -6.17 17.87
C TRP A 178 -16.94 -7.38 17.63
N ILE A 179 -17.25 -8.16 16.58
CA ILE A 179 -16.45 -9.29 16.11
C ILE A 179 -15.79 -8.90 14.78
N ALA A 180 -14.47 -9.00 14.71
CA ALA A 180 -13.75 -8.81 13.46
C ALA A 180 -14.07 -9.96 12.50
N GLN A 181 -14.51 -9.61 11.29
CA GLN A 181 -14.52 -10.55 10.18
C GLN A 181 -13.31 -10.29 9.31
N THR A 182 -12.60 -11.34 8.94
CA THR A 182 -11.30 -11.18 8.31
C THR A 182 -11.03 -12.22 7.24
N VAL A 183 -10.06 -11.96 6.37
CA VAL A 183 -9.61 -12.97 5.40
C VAL A 183 -8.76 -14.01 6.13
N PRO A 184 -8.67 -15.25 5.62
CA PRO A 184 -7.82 -16.26 6.22
C PRO A 184 -6.37 -15.79 6.33
N ASP A 185 -5.76 -15.99 7.50
CA ASP A 185 -4.38 -15.61 7.77
C ASP A 185 -3.45 -16.31 6.76
N GLY A 186 -2.48 -15.55 6.24
CA GLY A 186 -1.54 -16.10 5.27
C GLY A 186 -2.11 -16.27 3.85
N SER A 187 -3.38 -15.91 3.59
CA SER A 187 -3.90 -15.82 2.21
C SER A 187 -3.08 -14.83 1.39
N THR A 188 -2.55 -15.30 0.25
CA THR A 188 -1.88 -14.43 -0.71
C THR A 188 -2.90 -13.92 -1.72
N TRP A 189 -2.88 -12.62 -1.96
CA TRP A 189 -3.81 -11.91 -2.82
C TRP A 189 -3.05 -11.16 -3.90
N ARG A 190 -3.66 -11.06 -5.08
CA ARG A 190 -3.21 -10.24 -6.20
C ARG A 190 -4.36 -9.42 -6.73
N ILE A 191 -4.15 -8.12 -6.85
CA ILE A 191 -5.02 -7.23 -7.60
C ILE A 191 -4.38 -6.89 -8.95
N THR A 192 -5.14 -7.08 -10.02
CA THR A 192 -4.74 -6.70 -11.38
C THR A 192 -5.46 -5.42 -11.76
N LEU A 193 -4.69 -4.36 -11.95
CA LEU A 193 -5.16 -3.04 -12.31
C LEU A 193 -4.80 -2.76 -13.76
N LYS A 194 -5.80 -2.46 -14.57
CA LYS A 194 -5.62 -1.94 -15.91
C LYS A 194 -5.61 -0.42 -15.79
N SER A 195 -4.45 0.20 -15.83
CA SER A 195 -4.33 1.65 -15.78
C SER A 195 -2.98 2.10 -16.32
N LYS A 196 -3.01 2.91 -17.37
CA LYS A 196 -1.79 3.47 -17.95
C LYS A 196 -1.11 4.44 -16.99
N SER A 197 -1.89 5.24 -16.26
CA SER A 197 -1.30 6.16 -15.26
C SER A 197 -0.57 5.37 -14.19
N LEU A 198 -1.22 4.35 -13.60
CA LEU A 198 -0.59 3.50 -12.57
C LEU A 198 0.68 2.82 -13.09
N ALA A 199 0.60 2.23 -14.26
CA ALA A 199 1.70 1.51 -14.89
C ALA A 199 2.87 2.43 -15.32
N GLN A 200 2.74 3.75 -15.24
CA GLN A 200 3.77 4.71 -15.65
C GLN A 200 4.23 5.64 -14.52
N ASN A 201 3.33 5.97 -13.59
CA ASN A 201 3.52 7.05 -12.62
C ASN A 201 3.68 6.55 -11.18
N ALA A 202 3.56 5.24 -10.91
CA ALA A 202 3.73 4.71 -9.56
C ALA A 202 5.18 4.93 -9.10
N GLY A 203 5.35 5.60 -7.96
CA GLY A 203 6.63 5.85 -7.31
C GLY A 203 6.99 4.73 -6.34
N ALA A 204 6.53 4.86 -5.10
CA ALA A 204 6.70 3.84 -4.06
C ALA A 204 5.33 3.29 -3.63
N ILE A 205 5.33 2.06 -3.14
CA ILE A 205 4.13 1.40 -2.62
C ILE A 205 4.35 1.09 -1.15
N THR A 206 3.33 1.37 -0.33
CA THR A 206 3.24 0.90 1.06
C THR A 206 2.09 -0.06 1.23
N SER A 207 2.24 -1.09 2.06
CA SER A 207 1.12 -1.95 2.45
C SER A 207 1.29 -2.54 3.83
N ASN A 208 0.25 -3.22 4.33
CA ASN A 208 0.30 -4.07 5.53
C ASN A 208 0.34 -5.58 5.23
N MET A 209 0.89 -5.95 4.06
CA MET A 209 0.96 -7.34 3.58
C MET A 209 2.40 -7.86 3.51
N LYS A 210 2.63 -9.06 4.02
CA LYS A 210 3.91 -9.76 3.80
C LYS A 210 4.10 -10.14 2.33
N ASN A 211 5.30 -10.56 1.96
CA ASN A 211 5.71 -10.91 0.60
C ASN A 211 5.30 -9.84 -0.45
N PRO A 212 5.52 -8.53 -0.19
CA PRO A 212 5.06 -7.46 -1.07
C PRO A 212 5.72 -7.59 -2.44
N TYR A 213 4.92 -7.65 -3.50
CA TYR A 213 5.46 -7.78 -4.85
C TYR A 213 4.60 -7.03 -5.85
N ILE A 214 5.27 -6.45 -6.84
CA ILE A 214 4.66 -5.81 -7.99
C ILE A 214 5.22 -6.40 -9.28
N SER A 215 4.36 -6.59 -10.27
CA SER A 215 4.77 -6.94 -11.63
C SER A 215 3.90 -6.26 -12.66
N PHE A 216 4.30 -6.36 -13.92
CA PHE A 216 3.64 -5.72 -15.05
C PHE A 216 3.39 -6.73 -16.15
N GLY A 217 2.39 -6.45 -16.97
CA GLY A 217 2.08 -7.25 -18.14
C GLY A 217 1.14 -6.51 -19.05
N ARG A 218 0.49 -7.26 -19.94
CA ARG A 218 -0.47 -6.72 -20.88
C ARG A 218 -1.74 -7.55 -20.93
N SER A 219 -2.87 -6.90 -21.20
CA SER A 219 -4.12 -7.59 -21.50
C SER A 219 -4.05 -8.24 -22.88
N THR A 220 -5.08 -9.00 -23.24
CA THR A 220 -5.28 -9.50 -24.61
C THR A 220 -5.39 -8.38 -25.64
N ASP A 221 -5.83 -7.21 -25.20
CA ASP A 221 -6.04 -6.02 -26.02
C ASP A 221 -4.82 -5.06 -25.98
N ASP A 222 -3.66 -5.57 -25.53
CA ASP A 222 -2.38 -4.84 -25.38
C ASP A 222 -2.38 -3.71 -24.32
N ASP A 223 -3.44 -3.58 -23.51
CA ASP A 223 -3.47 -2.59 -22.42
C ASP A 223 -2.45 -2.91 -21.33
N LEU A 224 -1.86 -1.88 -20.72
CA LEU A 224 -0.91 -2.05 -19.62
C LEU A 224 -1.62 -2.54 -18.34
N LEU A 225 -1.11 -3.64 -17.78
CA LEU A 225 -1.57 -4.22 -16.53
C LEU A 225 -0.50 -4.08 -15.45
N THR A 226 -0.94 -3.65 -14.26
CA THR A 226 -0.16 -3.63 -13.03
C THR A 226 -0.72 -4.68 -12.08
N TYR A 227 0.14 -5.59 -11.62
CA TYR A 227 -0.21 -6.62 -10.65
C TYR A 227 0.42 -6.24 -9.31
N ILE A 228 -0.40 -5.99 -8.29
CA ILE A 228 0.07 -5.75 -6.93
C ILE A 228 -0.36 -6.94 -6.08
N GLN A 229 0.58 -7.55 -5.36
CA GLN A 229 0.30 -8.73 -4.55
C GLN A 229 0.99 -8.70 -3.19
N GLY A 230 0.45 -9.49 -2.28
CA GLY A 230 1.01 -9.71 -0.96
C GLY A 230 0.24 -10.79 -0.21
N THR A 231 0.81 -11.25 0.89
CA THR A 231 0.24 -12.20 1.83
C THR A 231 -0.33 -11.44 3.03
N VAL A 232 -1.61 -11.62 3.32
CA VAL A 232 -2.25 -10.94 4.44
C VAL A 232 -1.66 -11.42 5.76
N TYR A 233 -1.43 -10.47 6.66
CA TYR A 233 -0.86 -10.72 7.97
C TYR A 233 -1.67 -9.97 9.05
N PRO A 234 -1.83 -10.54 10.27
CA PRO A 234 -2.56 -9.87 11.33
C PRO A 234 -1.98 -8.50 11.65
N ASN A 235 -2.83 -7.49 11.59
CA ASN A 235 -2.47 -6.13 11.92
C ASN A 235 -3.14 -5.69 13.23
N GLN A 236 -2.37 -4.99 14.06
CA GLN A 236 -2.81 -4.44 15.34
C GLN A 236 -3.19 -2.99 15.15
N TRP A 237 -4.44 -2.65 15.43
CA TRP A 237 -5.01 -1.36 15.14
C TRP A 237 -5.27 -0.55 16.41
N GLN A 238 -4.99 0.74 16.29
CA GLN A 238 -5.28 1.78 17.30
C GLN A 238 -4.53 1.55 18.62
N CYS A 239 -3.78 2.56 19.08
CA CYS A 239 -3.06 2.46 20.34
C CYS A 239 -3.90 3.06 21.46
N LEU A 240 -4.23 2.23 22.45
CA LEU A 240 -4.81 2.64 23.73
C LEU A 240 -3.78 2.45 24.83
N SER A 241 -4.01 3.05 26.00
CA SER A 241 -3.22 2.75 27.19
C SER A 241 -4.13 2.50 28.39
N PRO A 242 -3.65 1.83 29.45
CA PRO A 242 -4.44 1.59 30.66
C PRO A 242 -4.98 2.88 31.29
N ASN A 243 -4.23 3.99 31.13
CA ASN A 243 -4.60 5.31 31.65
C ASN A 243 -5.56 6.09 30.76
N LYS A 244 -5.67 5.72 29.47
CA LYS A 244 -6.59 6.33 28.49
C LYS A 244 -7.25 5.25 27.61
N PRO A 245 -8.16 4.43 28.18
CA PRO A 245 -8.83 3.37 27.43
C PRO A 245 -9.83 3.90 26.38
N ASN A 246 -10.28 5.15 26.50
CA ASN A 246 -11.27 5.78 25.60
C ASN A 246 -10.68 6.95 24.80
N ALA A 247 -9.43 6.80 24.34
CA ALA A 247 -8.72 7.86 23.64
C ALA A 247 -9.39 8.26 22.31
N THR A 248 -9.42 9.56 22.02
CA THR A 248 -9.87 10.11 20.74
C THR A 248 -8.90 9.75 19.59
N PRO A 249 -9.33 9.76 18.31
CA PRO A 249 -8.46 9.42 17.19
C PRO A 249 -7.13 10.19 17.13
N SER A 250 -7.12 11.47 17.52
CA SER A 250 -5.91 12.30 17.57
C SER A 250 -4.96 11.90 18.70
N GLU A 251 -5.50 11.50 19.87
CA GLU A 251 -4.69 11.05 21.00
C GLU A 251 -4.03 9.70 20.76
N ARG A 252 -4.69 8.80 20.01
CA ARG A 252 -4.20 7.44 19.75
C ARG A 252 -2.84 7.40 19.04
N VAL A 253 -2.53 8.40 18.22
CA VAL A 253 -1.21 8.49 17.55
C VAL A 253 -0.08 8.65 18.57
N GLU A 254 -0.28 9.51 19.57
CA GLU A 254 0.72 9.73 20.61
C GLU A 254 0.80 8.53 21.56
N LEU A 255 -0.33 7.88 21.85
CA LEU A 255 -0.37 6.71 22.71
C LEU A 255 0.44 5.53 22.18
N CYS A 256 0.69 5.41 20.86
CA CYS A 256 1.57 4.35 20.36
C CYS A 256 3.00 4.44 20.95
N LYS A 257 3.42 5.62 21.40
CA LYS A 257 4.73 5.81 22.03
C LYS A 257 4.75 5.38 23.50
N ASP A 258 3.59 5.17 24.12
CA ASP A 258 3.48 4.72 25.51
C ASP A 258 3.95 3.26 25.63
N PRO A 259 4.87 2.94 26.56
CA PRO A 259 5.37 1.57 26.76
C PRO A 259 4.28 0.60 27.23
N GLU A 260 3.18 1.08 27.81
CA GLU A 260 2.04 0.26 28.23
C GLU A 260 0.92 0.25 27.18
N SER A 261 1.18 0.79 25.99
CA SER A 261 0.16 0.83 24.93
C SER A 261 -0.21 -0.56 24.44
N TYR A 262 -1.49 -0.76 24.15
CA TYR A 262 -2.03 -2.00 23.59
C TYR A 262 -2.95 -1.71 22.41
N ALA A 263 -3.09 -2.70 21.53
CA ALA A 263 -4.00 -2.61 20.40
C ALA A 263 -5.45 -2.58 20.89
N GLU A 264 -6.28 -1.66 20.39
CA GLU A 264 -7.74 -1.73 20.62
C GLU A 264 -8.30 -2.96 19.91
N THR A 265 -7.88 -3.20 18.67
CA THR A 265 -8.38 -4.30 17.84
C THR A 265 -7.26 -4.94 17.03
N ALA A 266 -7.55 -6.11 16.48
CA ALA A 266 -6.77 -6.70 15.40
C ALA A 266 -7.66 -6.94 14.18
N SER A 267 -7.08 -6.99 12.99
CA SER A 267 -7.75 -7.43 11.76
C SER A 267 -6.78 -8.11 10.80
N THR A 268 -7.25 -9.06 9.98
CA THR A 268 -6.53 -9.60 8.82
C THR A 268 -7.24 -9.15 7.55
N GLY A 269 -6.99 -7.90 7.18
CA GLY A 269 -7.29 -7.36 5.86
C GLY A 269 -6.09 -6.62 5.32
N PHE A 270 -6.15 -6.16 4.07
CA PHE A 270 -5.05 -5.43 3.47
C PHE A 270 -5.38 -3.99 3.09
N SER A 271 -4.35 -3.16 3.18
CA SER A 271 -4.28 -1.79 2.72
C SER A 271 -3.04 -1.65 1.86
N ILE A 272 -3.17 -1.01 0.71
CA ILE A 272 -2.08 -0.70 -0.21
C ILE A 272 -2.20 0.76 -0.59
N ASP A 273 -1.13 1.52 -0.42
CA ASP A 273 -1.03 2.90 -0.87
C ASP A 273 0.06 3.01 -1.91
N VAL A 274 -0.25 3.63 -3.03
CA VAL A 274 0.68 3.91 -4.12
C VAL A 274 0.92 5.41 -4.13
N MET A 275 2.16 5.78 -3.89
CA MET A 275 2.65 7.15 -4.00
C MET A 275 3.12 7.36 -5.44
N PRO A 276 2.71 8.44 -6.13
CA PRO A 276 3.24 8.71 -7.47
C PRO A 276 4.70 9.17 -7.42
N TYR A 277 5.32 9.33 -8.58
CA TYR A 277 6.61 10.01 -8.76
C TYR A 277 6.51 11.53 -8.50
N VAL A 278 6.16 11.89 -7.27
CA VAL A 278 6.10 13.25 -6.73
C VAL A 278 6.96 13.35 -5.48
N PHE A 279 7.22 14.58 -5.03
CA PHE A 279 8.08 14.86 -3.86
C PHE A 279 9.44 14.17 -4.01
N GLN A 280 9.88 13.43 -2.99
CA GLN A 280 11.13 12.68 -2.98
C GLN A 280 11.24 11.57 -4.04
N PHE A 281 10.11 11.04 -4.53
CA PHE A 281 10.09 9.97 -5.51
C PHE A 281 10.19 10.48 -6.95
N GLU A 282 10.06 11.79 -7.20
CA GLU A 282 10.25 12.36 -8.54
C GLU A 282 11.64 12.02 -9.11
N LYS A 283 12.66 11.93 -8.24
CA LYS A 283 14.04 11.50 -8.61
C LYS A 283 14.12 10.07 -9.17
N LEU A 284 13.06 9.27 -9.03
CA LEU A 284 12.91 7.92 -9.54
C LEU A 284 12.06 7.82 -10.82
N ARG A 285 11.52 8.94 -11.33
CA ARG A 285 10.73 8.94 -12.57
C ARG A 285 11.56 8.38 -13.72
N GLY A 286 10.97 7.45 -14.49
CA GLY A 286 11.64 6.74 -15.60
C GLY A 286 12.30 5.41 -15.22
N TYR A 287 12.25 5.01 -13.94
CA TYR A 287 12.52 3.63 -13.52
C TYR A 287 11.22 2.81 -13.45
N THR A 288 11.34 1.52 -13.13
CA THR A 288 10.19 0.63 -12.97
C THR A 288 9.19 1.21 -11.96
N PRO A 289 7.96 1.52 -12.39
CA PRO A 289 6.95 2.11 -11.51
C PRO A 289 6.64 1.22 -10.31
N GLY A 290 6.42 1.82 -9.14
CA GLY A 290 6.17 1.10 -7.89
C GLY A 290 7.29 0.16 -7.47
N GLY A 291 8.47 0.27 -8.10
CA GLY A 291 9.56 -0.70 -7.93
C GLY A 291 10.21 -0.65 -6.55
N ILE A 292 9.83 0.29 -5.68
CA ILE A 292 10.10 0.25 -4.24
C ILE A 292 8.78 -0.02 -3.54
N PHE A 293 8.62 -1.25 -3.03
CA PHE A 293 7.45 -1.68 -2.30
C PHE A 293 7.86 -2.01 -0.86
N VAL A 294 7.47 -1.16 0.09
CA VAL A 294 7.69 -1.35 1.51
C VAL A 294 6.41 -1.87 2.15
N SER A 295 6.49 -2.87 2.99
CA SER A 295 5.36 -3.31 3.79
C SER A 295 5.73 -3.46 5.26
N GLY A 296 4.78 -3.10 6.09
CA GLY A 296 4.86 -3.21 7.52
C GLY A 296 3.49 -3.02 8.18
N PRO A 297 3.42 -3.05 9.51
CA PRO A 297 2.25 -2.65 10.27
C PRO A 297 1.70 -1.27 9.85
N THR A 298 0.43 -1.03 10.15
CA THR A 298 -0.34 0.13 9.65
C THR A 298 0.25 1.51 9.94
N GLY A 299 1.10 1.65 10.95
CA GLY A 299 1.80 2.91 11.22
C GLY A 299 2.85 3.30 10.17
N SER A 300 3.17 2.44 9.21
CA SER A 300 4.15 2.71 8.13
C SER A 300 3.54 3.18 6.80
N LEU A 301 2.21 3.12 6.67
CA LEU A 301 1.48 3.43 5.46
C LEU A 301 1.66 4.91 5.09
N GLY A 302 2.04 5.20 3.84
CA GLY A 302 2.13 6.57 3.35
C GLY A 302 3.40 7.36 3.75
N GLN A 303 4.33 6.77 4.54
CA GLN A 303 5.40 7.54 5.19
C GLN A 303 6.83 7.22 4.73
N VAL A 304 7.00 6.34 3.74
CA VAL A 304 8.33 5.97 3.23
C VAL A 304 9.04 7.19 2.67
N GLN A 305 10.31 7.34 3.05
CA GLN A 305 11.20 8.36 2.53
C GLN A 305 12.37 7.77 1.77
N TYR A 306 12.80 8.46 0.71
CA TYR A 306 13.93 8.05 -0.11
C TYR A 306 14.94 9.18 -0.27
N ASP A 307 16.14 8.95 0.25
CA ASP A 307 17.32 9.77 0.02
C ASP A 307 18.20 9.08 -1.03
N LYS A 308 18.14 9.60 -2.26
CA LYS A 308 18.95 9.12 -3.38
C LYS A 308 20.44 9.33 -3.18
N GLU A 309 20.85 10.43 -2.55
CA GLU A 309 22.26 10.79 -2.42
C GLU A 309 22.95 9.88 -1.40
N GLN A 310 22.23 9.53 -0.34
CA GLN A 310 22.71 8.59 0.66
C GLN A 310 22.37 7.13 0.36
N GLY A 311 21.54 6.84 -0.65
CA GLY A 311 21.03 5.49 -0.91
C GLY A 311 20.27 4.91 0.28
N VAL A 312 19.44 5.74 0.93
CA VAL A 312 18.72 5.38 2.16
C VAL A 312 17.23 5.42 1.96
N LEU A 313 16.54 4.35 2.36
CA LEU A 313 15.11 4.35 2.60
C LEU A 313 14.86 4.50 4.09
N THR A 314 14.01 5.45 4.46
CA THR A 314 13.60 5.67 5.85
C THR A 314 12.12 5.36 5.96
N VAL A 315 11.76 4.49 6.89
CA VAL A 315 10.39 4.04 7.12
C VAL A 315 10.05 4.35 8.58
N PRO A 316 9.33 5.45 8.83
CA PRO A 316 8.74 5.68 10.14
C PRO A 316 7.67 4.62 10.38
N MET A 317 7.63 4.08 11.59
CA MET A 317 6.64 3.09 11.98
C MET A 317 6.06 3.48 13.33
N SER A 318 4.79 3.18 13.52
CA SER A 318 4.10 3.26 14.80
C SER A 318 3.22 2.05 15.00
N GLY A 319 2.99 1.69 16.25
CA GLY A 319 2.14 0.57 16.61
C GLY A 319 2.15 0.37 18.12
N PRO A 320 1.15 -0.35 18.66
CA PRO A 320 1.03 -0.56 20.09
C PRO A 320 2.16 -1.46 20.60
N HIS A 321 2.55 -1.29 21.86
CA HIS A 321 3.59 -2.10 22.50
C HIS A 321 3.12 -3.54 22.73
N PHE A 322 1.87 -3.72 23.14
CA PHE A 322 1.22 -5.01 23.33
C PHE A 322 0.16 -5.28 22.25
N LEU A 323 -0.07 -6.56 21.96
CA LEU A 323 -1.22 -6.99 21.17
C LEU A 323 -2.53 -6.70 21.92
N PHE A 324 -3.67 -6.93 21.26
CA PHE A 324 -5.00 -6.68 21.84
C PHE A 324 -5.27 -7.46 23.14
N ASP A 325 -4.55 -8.57 23.38
CA ASP A 325 -4.63 -9.35 24.62
C ASP A 325 -4.00 -8.65 25.84
N ARG A 326 -3.37 -7.48 25.63
CA ARG A 326 -2.71 -6.63 26.62
C ARG A 326 -1.55 -7.31 27.35
N LYS A 327 -1.05 -8.43 26.83
CA LYS A 327 -0.03 -9.27 27.49
C LYS A 327 1.10 -9.63 26.54
N THR A 328 0.76 -10.00 25.32
CA THR A 328 1.74 -10.42 24.33
C THR A 328 2.40 -9.19 23.74
N LEU A 329 3.74 -9.16 23.78
CA LEU A 329 4.50 -8.11 23.12
C LEU A 329 4.21 -8.12 21.62
N ASN A 330 3.86 -6.96 21.09
CA ASN A 330 3.78 -6.76 19.66
C ASN A 330 5.22 -6.76 19.12
N LYS A 331 5.48 -7.62 18.13
CA LYS A 331 6.80 -7.75 17.51
C LYS A 331 6.79 -7.18 16.11
N GLY A 332 7.65 -6.21 15.90
CA GLY A 332 7.87 -5.50 14.65
C GLY A 332 8.22 -6.43 13.51
N TRP A 333 7.67 -6.11 12.35
CA TRP A 333 8.03 -6.73 11.10
C TRP A 333 8.02 -5.69 9.99
N MET A 334 8.92 -5.86 9.02
CA MET A 334 8.93 -5.08 7.80
C MET A 334 9.50 -5.95 6.68
N GLU A 335 8.89 -5.85 5.50
CA GLU A 335 9.37 -6.48 4.29
C GLU A 335 9.47 -5.45 3.18
N VAL A 336 10.55 -5.46 2.42
CA VAL A 336 10.75 -4.55 1.30
C VAL A 336 11.11 -5.35 0.07
N SER A 337 10.44 -5.06 -1.03
CA SER A 337 10.77 -5.53 -2.37
C SER A 337 11.25 -4.35 -3.20
N ILE A 338 12.45 -4.47 -3.77
CA ILE A 338 13.02 -3.47 -4.67
C ILE A 338 13.30 -4.13 -6.02
N LYS A 339 12.78 -3.57 -7.11
CA LYS A 339 13.06 -4.03 -8.47
C LYS A 339 14.54 -3.87 -8.80
N GLY A 340 15.09 -4.86 -9.49
CA GLY A 340 16.52 -4.93 -9.79
C GLY A 340 16.99 -3.75 -10.63
N ASP A 341 16.12 -3.17 -11.48
CA ASP A 341 16.46 -1.98 -12.25
C ASP A 341 16.67 -0.74 -11.36
N ILE A 342 15.90 -0.62 -10.28
CA ILE A 342 16.09 0.41 -9.25
C ILE A 342 17.40 0.16 -8.51
N ILE A 343 17.69 -1.08 -8.11
CA ILE A 343 18.98 -1.41 -7.47
C ILE A 343 20.17 -1.03 -8.37
N ARG A 344 20.09 -1.36 -9.67
CA ARG A 344 21.14 -1.04 -10.64
C ARG A 344 21.29 0.45 -10.89
N LYS A 345 20.18 1.18 -11.09
CA LYS A 345 20.22 2.57 -11.55
C LYS A 345 20.20 3.58 -10.41
N ALA A 346 19.41 3.35 -9.39
CA ALA A 346 19.23 4.28 -8.28
C ALA A 346 20.30 4.09 -7.18
N PHE A 347 20.75 2.85 -6.97
CA PHE A 347 21.75 2.51 -5.95
C PHE A 347 23.13 2.15 -6.52
N SER A 348 23.28 2.07 -7.85
CA SER A 348 24.54 1.71 -8.51
C SER A 348 25.11 0.37 -8.04
N LEU A 349 24.25 -0.62 -7.83
CA LEU A 349 24.58 -1.95 -7.33
C LEU A 349 24.05 -3.05 -8.25
N GLU A 350 24.74 -4.18 -8.29
CA GLU A 350 24.15 -5.40 -8.84
C GLU A 350 23.23 -6.06 -7.79
N PRO A 351 21.97 -6.43 -8.11
CA PRO A 351 21.02 -6.95 -7.13
C PRO A 351 21.52 -8.18 -6.36
N LYS A 352 22.21 -9.09 -7.05
CA LYS A 352 22.87 -10.27 -6.45
C LYS A 352 23.93 -9.91 -5.38
N ASN A 353 24.49 -8.71 -5.45
CA ASN A 353 25.51 -8.21 -4.53
C ASN A 353 24.92 -7.23 -3.48
N ALA A 354 23.70 -6.75 -3.68
CA ALA A 354 23.07 -5.75 -2.82
C ALA A 354 22.97 -6.22 -1.35
N GLY A 355 22.74 -7.52 -1.12
CA GLY A 355 22.71 -8.10 0.23
C GLY A 355 24.02 -7.97 1.02
N GLN A 356 25.17 -7.84 0.34
CA GLN A 356 26.48 -7.68 1.01
C GLN A 356 26.67 -6.28 1.59
N VAL A 357 25.90 -5.31 1.11
CA VAL A 357 26.02 -3.89 1.48
C VAL A 357 24.77 -3.34 2.14
N ALA A 358 23.64 -4.05 2.00
CA ALA A 358 22.39 -3.75 2.69
C ALA A 358 22.65 -3.66 4.19
N LYS A 359 22.18 -2.59 4.82
CA LYS A 359 22.16 -2.44 6.28
C LYS A 359 20.79 -1.98 6.72
N VAL A 360 20.22 -2.68 7.71
CA VAL A 360 18.98 -2.28 8.36
C VAL A 360 19.29 -1.80 9.78
N GLU A 361 19.02 -0.53 10.03
CA GLU A 361 19.15 0.12 11.33
C GLU A 361 17.75 0.42 11.87
N ILE A 362 17.53 0.13 13.14
CA ILE A 362 16.27 0.44 13.83
C ILE A 362 16.62 1.38 14.97
N SER A 363 15.95 2.53 15.03
CA SER A 363 16.15 3.52 16.09
C SER A 363 14.84 3.88 16.76
N TYR A 364 14.89 4.20 18.05
CA TYR A 364 13.74 4.63 18.85
C TYR A 364 13.87 6.10 19.26
N VAL A 365 12.77 6.71 19.72
CA VAL A 365 12.72 8.14 20.12
C VAL A 365 13.75 8.49 21.20
N GLU A 366 14.18 7.51 22.02
CA GLU A 366 15.29 7.66 22.99
C GLU A 366 16.70 7.75 22.36
N GLY A 367 16.80 7.82 21.03
CA GLY A 367 18.04 8.09 20.31
C GLY A 367 19.02 6.92 20.21
N LYS A 368 18.65 5.73 20.70
CA LYS A 368 19.44 4.51 20.52
C LYS A 368 19.09 3.85 19.19
N ALA A 369 20.09 3.72 18.32
CA ALA A 369 20.01 2.95 17.09
C ALA A 369 20.67 1.59 17.29
N ASP A 370 19.96 0.52 16.94
CA ASP A 370 20.42 -0.85 16.94
C ASP A 370 20.49 -1.39 15.50
N ILE A 371 21.47 -2.28 15.25
CA ILE A 371 21.52 -3.05 14.01
C ILE A 371 20.49 -4.17 14.12
N ALA A 372 19.52 -4.19 13.21
CA ALA A 372 18.46 -5.19 13.21
C ALA A 372 18.97 -6.56 12.76
N SER A 373 18.30 -7.62 13.20
CA SER A 373 18.38 -8.89 12.48
C SER A 373 17.49 -8.82 11.24
N TYR A 374 18.09 -8.98 10.07
CA TYR A 374 17.37 -9.00 8.80
C TYR A 374 17.95 -10.06 7.88
N ALA A 375 17.12 -10.53 6.96
CA ALA A 375 17.51 -11.38 5.84
C ALA A 375 17.37 -10.58 4.54
N THR A 376 18.20 -10.90 3.56
CA THR A 376 18.08 -10.37 2.21
C THR A 376 18.20 -11.49 1.21
N ARG A 377 17.47 -11.40 0.10
CA ARG A 377 17.63 -12.30 -1.03
C ARG A 377 17.41 -11.57 -2.34
N TYR A 378 17.99 -12.11 -3.41
CA TYR A 378 17.70 -11.68 -4.76
C TYR A 378 17.04 -12.84 -5.52
N ILE A 379 15.85 -12.60 -6.05
CA ILE A 379 15.11 -13.57 -6.86
C ILE A 379 15.32 -13.21 -8.33
N ALA A 380 16.18 -13.97 -8.99
CA ALA A 380 16.62 -13.67 -10.36
C ALA A 380 15.45 -13.68 -11.36
N ASP A 381 14.56 -14.67 -11.29
CA ASP A 381 13.44 -14.82 -12.21
C ASP A 381 12.43 -13.67 -12.12
N LEU A 382 12.36 -13.00 -10.96
CA LEU A 382 11.47 -11.87 -10.72
C LEU A 382 12.18 -10.51 -10.82
N ASP A 383 13.50 -10.52 -11.05
CA ASP A 383 14.40 -9.36 -10.95
C ASP A 383 14.08 -8.49 -9.72
N THR A 384 14.02 -9.12 -8.54
CA THR A 384 13.55 -8.47 -7.31
C THR A 384 14.48 -8.77 -6.13
N PHE A 385 14.91 -7.72 -5.44
CA PHE A 385 15.70 -7.78 -4.21
C PHE A 385 14.79 -7.58 -3.01
N GLU A 386 14.76 -8.57 -2.11
CA GLU A 386 13.93 -8.55 -0.91
C GLU A 386 14.77 -8.32 0.35
N ILE A 387 14.19 -7.60 1.30
CA ILE A 387 14.72 -7.40 2.65
C ILE A 387 13.60 -7.72 3.64
N ARG A 388 13.90 -8.53 4.66
CA ARG A 388 12.95 -8.91 5.72
C ARG A 388 13.57 -8.62 7.08
N ALA A 389 12.94 -7.78 7.89
CA ALA A 389 13.37 -7.45 9.24
C ALA A 389 12.25 -7.77 10.22
N TYR A 390 12.52 -8.60 11.22
CA TYR A 390 11.50 -9.10 12.15
C TYR A 390 11.99 -9.02 13.61
N ASN A 391 11.05 -9.15 14.54
CA ASN A 391 11.28 -9.27 15.99
C ASN A 391 11.92 -8.04 16.66
N PHE A 392 11.76 -6.85 16.09
CA PHE A 392 12.10 -5.60 16.79
C PHE A 392 10.93 -5.14 17.68
N GLY A 393 11.18 -4.34 18.70
CA GLY A 393 10.13 -3.83 19.58
C GLY A 393 9.28 -2.74 18.91
N PHE A 394 8.00 -2.64 19.30
CA PHE A 394 7.09 -1.55 18.91
C PHE A 394 6.98 -0.48 20.00
N SER A 395 7.02 0.79 19.56
CA SER A 395 6.46 1.99 20.21
C SER A 395 6.41 3.10 19.14
N ALA A 396 7.57 3.44 18.57
CA ALA A 396 7.69 4.26 17.36
C ALA A 396 9.09 4.11 16.72
N PRO A 397 9.42 2.94 16.12
CA PRO A 397 10.73 2.78 15.53
C PRO A 397 10.84 3.55 14.21
N LEU A 398 12.01 4.15 13.98
CA LEU A 398 12.46 4.63 12.69
C LEU A 398 13.39 3.58 12.10
N LEU A 399 12.99 2.99 10.98
CA LEU A 399 13.78 1.99 10.28
C LEU A 399 14.50 2.64 9.10
N ARG A 400 15.82 2.42 9.01
CA ARG A 400 16.65 2.91 7.91
C ARG A 400 17.30 1.74 7.17
N ILE A 401 17.05 1.68 5.87
CA ILE A 401 17.65 0.72 4.95
C ILE A 401 18.69 1.45 4.13
N LYS A 402 19.95 1.07 4.25
CA LYS A 402 21.04 1.65 3.46
C LYS A 402 21.50 0.64 2.42
N LEU A 403 21.49 1.04 1.15
CA LEU A 403 21.99 0.27 0.01
C LEU A 403 23.07 1.08 -0.69
N THR A 404 24.19 1.29 0.00
CA THR A 404 25.31 2.05 -0.55
C THR A 404 26.45 1.12 -0.91
N PRO A 405 27.00 1.19 -2.13
CA PRO A 405 28.29 0.57 -2.41
C PRO A 405 29.29 1.05 -1.36
N PRO A 406 30.16 0.16 -0.81
CA PRO A 406 31.31 0.63 -0.07
C PRO A 406 32.06 1.60 -0.99
N LYS A 407 32.28 2.84 -0.54
CA LYS A 407 33.04 3.84 -1.31
C LYS A 407 34.26 3.14 -1.91
N SER A 408 34.40 3.20 -3.23
CA SER A 408 35.63 2.80 -3.90
C SER A 408 36.74 3.68 -3.35
N THR A 409 37.45 3.14 -2.36
CA THR A 409 38.75 3.67 -2.00
C THR A 409 39.61 3.29 -3.20
N GLN A 410 39.81 4.24 -4.12
CA GLN A 410 41.00 4.23 -4.95
C GLN A 410 42.18 4.24 -3.99
N SER A 411 42.65 3.06 -3.66
CA SER A 411 43.94 2.84 -3.02
C SER A 411 44.51 1.60 -3.67
N ASN A 412 45.54 1.84 -4.49
CA ASN A 412 46.54 0.84 -4.78
C ASN A 412 46.95 0.16 -3.46
N SER A 413 46.55 -1.08 -3.25
CA SER A 413 47.46 -2.16 -2.80
C SER A 413 46.66 -3.41 -2.43
N LYS A 414 47.18 -4.53 -2.93
CA LYS A 414 46.81 -5.89 -2.56
C LYS A 414 46.70 -6.02 -1.04
N ASN A 415 45.53 -6.41 -0.54
CA ASN A 415 45.41 -7.46 0.47
C ASN A 415 43.95 -7.92 0.56
N ALA A 416 43.76 -9.22 0.43
CA ALA A 416 42.48 -9.91 0.54
C ALA A 416 41.77 -9.59 1.87
N PRO A 417 40.43 -9.62 1.93
CA PRO A 417 39.69 -9.32 3.15
C PRO A 417 40.00 -10.37 4.22
N SER A 418 40.67 -9.94 5.31
CA SER A 418 40.92 -10.81 6.44
C SER A 418 39.63 -11.04 7.22
N LYS A 419 39.23 -12.30 7.37
CA LYS A 419 38.13 -12.74 8.23
C LYS A 419 38.35 -12.20 9.66
N SER A 420 37.55 -11.23 10.09
CA SER A 420 37.55 -10.80 11.50
C SER A 420 36.95 -11.92 12.35
N THR A 421 37.74 -12.48 13.25
CA THR A 421 37.28 -13.51 14.21
C THR A 421 37.02 -12.86 15.57
N SER A 422 36.04 -13.38 16.32
CA SER A 422 35.76 -12.97 17.70
C SER A 422 36.37 -13.96 18.69
N ILE A 423 37.01 -13.46 19.74
CA ILE A 423 37.44 -14.27 20.89
C ILE A 423 36.74 -13.80 22.16
N THR A 424 36.46 -14.73 23.06
CA THR A 424 35.98 -14.41 24.41
C THR A 424 37.17 -14.43 25.36
N CYS A 425 37.26 -13.40 26.20
CA CYS A 425 38.33 -13.16 27.15
C CYS A 425 37.73 -13.02 28.55
N VAL A 426 38.34 -13.66 29.55
CA VAL A 426 37.84 -13.72 30.93
C VAL A 426 38.87 -13.22 31.93
N LYS A 427 38.42 -12.44 32.92
CA LYS A 427 39.22 -11.99 34.07
C LYS A 427 38.35 -12.15 35.33
N GLY A 428 38.59 -13.22 36.10
CA GLY A 428 37.70 -13.59 37.21
C GLY A 428 36.30 -13.94 36.69
N LYS A 429 35.26 -13.30 37.24
CA LYS A 429 33.85 -13.47 36.78
C LYS A 429 33.49 -12.60 35.56
N THR A 430 34.38 -11.71 35.13
CA THR A 430 34.09 -10.75 34.05
C THR A 430 34.46 -11.35 32.69
N VAL A 431 33.48 -11.39 31.77
CA VAL A 431 33.62 -11.91 30.41
C VAL A 431 33.56 -10.76 29.41
N LYS A 432 34.49 -10.70 28.46
CA LYS A 432 34.53 -9.71 27.37
C LYS A 432 34.75 -10.40 26.03
N THR A 433 33.93 -10.09 25.04
CA THR A 433 34.13 -10.57 23.66
C THR A 433 34.85 -9.50 22.85
N ILE A 434 35.99 -9.86 22.27
CA ILE A 434 36.86 -8.98 21.47
C ILE A 434 36.80 -9.41 20.01
N LYS A 435 36.49 -8.47 19.12
CA LYS A 435 36.51 -8.65 17.67
C LYS A 435 37.70 -7.89 17.08
N GLY A 436 38.47 -8.52 16.19
CA GLY A 436 39.64 -7.92 15.55
C GLY A 436 40.30 -8.90 14.57
N ASN A 437 41.40 -8.50 13.95
CA ASN A 437 42.21 -9.43 13.16
C ASN A 437 43.73 -9.17 13.34
N PRO A 438 44.49 -10.09 13.97
CA PRO A 438 44.02 -11.15 14.88
C PRO A 438 43.65 -10.57 16.26
N PRO A 439 42.53 -10.99 16.87
CA PRO A 439 42.10 -10.42 18.16
C PRO A 439 42.99 -10.92 19.31
N LYS A 440 43.33 -10.02 20.26
CA LYS A 440 44.07 -10.34 21.50
C LYS A 440 43.29 -9.91 22.74
N CYS A 441 43.38 -10.69 23.81
CA CYS A 441 42.75 -10.33 25.08
C CYS A 441 43.47 -9.12 25.71
N PRO A 442 42.74 -8.16 26.31
CA PRO A 442 43.34 -7.05 27.04
C PRO A 442 44.19 -7.53 28.21
N ALA A 443 45.15 -6.71 28.65
CA ALA A 443 46.03 -7.03 29.76
C ALA A 443 45.23 -7.48 31.01
N GLY A 444 45.53 -8.69 31.49
CA GLY A 444 44.85 -9.32 32.63
C GLY A 444 43.62 -10.15 32.29
N TYR A 445 43.19 -10.26 31.03
CA TYR A 445 42.17 -11.21 30.59
C TYR A 445 42.81 -12.41 29.88
N LYS A 446 42.33 -13.62 30.17
CA LYS A 446 42.74 -14.86 29.49
C LYS A 446 41.69 -15.24 28.44
N LYS A 447 42.12 -15.78 27.30
CA LYS A 447 41.19 -16.31 26.29
C LYS A 447 40.41 -17.49 26.91
N LYS A 448 39.09 -17.50 26.73
CA LYS A 448 38.22 -18.59 27.14
C LYS A 448 38.28 -19.73 26.14
#